data_AF-A0A1B8AVU6-F1
#
_entry.id   AF-A0A1B8AVU6-F1
#
_cell.length_a   1.000
_cell.length_b   1.000
_cell.length_c   1.000
_cell.angle_alpha   90.00
_cell.angle_beta   90.00
_cell.angle_gamma   90.00
#
_symmetry.space_group_name_H-M   'P 1'
#
loop_
_entity.id
_entity.type
_entity.pdbx_description
1 polymer ?
#
loop_
_entity_poly.entity_id
_entity_poly.type
_entity_poly.pdbx_seq_one_letter_code
_entity_poly.pdbx_strand_id
1 'polypeptide(L)'
;MARHGRRIKRCGTCVERKVKCDEQQPHCQRCINAGLACSGYHSQLKFVDEGTRFVSSIIPSRPKPKQCNRIVVSARCTKNLSPQLLKPQIHTLLPPKETLFLPYTLSKLSPTSFRYDPALVTGILPALLTEHKSPLHQSCIHALSAMYFGRIHQDKQACNQGLRLYSYALTQLRSEINSASTDMGTIMGVMCLCVYENVVFSQPTAWLLHYDGLGRLLQSRGPKPLETEAERHIWRVARYFIILSAGHQRKRIFLEQPQWASTRCMPRGETPGKFDLLIDMFAQFPGIIEDYDTLRKSSSIHSDTREGFRRRVQSLIDGIHAWLRDIPWICTLDPAFIENSQAQLPDDPMDCASLAICYAILLCLIQPCNCLKINIIPEQDHYNADPARIEFLTLEICRFSKWALRGGDTANLALLLIYPLQITWYFLQRTPEKLHPVRENLDLAIADTHGFELGRMREWNELNLEQGRYGFMYK
;
A
#
# COMPACT_ATOMS: atom_id res chain seq x y z
N MET A 1 -33.24 8.14 15.54
CA MET A 1 -32.90 8.50 14.14
C MET A 1 -33.11 7.29 13.25
N ALA A 2 -33.89 7.44 12.17
CA ALA A 2 -34.38 6.34 11.35
C ALA A 2 -33.28 5.72 10.47
N ARG A 3 -33.15 4.39 10.53
CA ARG A 3 -32.29 3.58 9.65
C ARG A 3 -32.84 3.60 8.22
N HIS A 4 -32.18 4.33 7.31
CA HIS A 4 -32.38 4.13 5.87
C HIS A 4 -31.15 3.46 5.27
N GLY A 5 -30.97 2.17 5.55
CA GLY A 5 -30.13 1.32 4.71
C GLY A 5 -30.85 1.12 3.39
N ARG A 6 -30.52 1.91 2.36
CA ARG A 6 -31.01 1.65 0.99
C ARG A 6 -30.45 0.31 0.53
N ARG A 7 -31.29 -0.74 0.54
CA ARG A 7 -31.06 -1.97 -0.24
C ARG A 7 -30.81 -1.56 -1.69
N ILE A 8 -29.68 -1.97 -2.25
CA ILE A 8 -29.33 -1.66 -3.64
C ILE A 8 -30.20 -2.55 -4.53
N LYS A 9 -31.18 -1.90 -5.14
CA LYS A 9 -32.15 -2.52 -6.05
C LYS A 9 -31.67 -2.56 -7.51
N ARG A 10 -30.52 -1.97 -7.84
CA ARG A 10 -30.05 -1.80 -9.22
C ARG A 10 -28.61 -2.27 -9.39
N CYS A 11 -28.30 -2.98 -10.47
CA CYS A 11 -26.92 -3.38 -10.78
C CYS A 11 -26.04 -2.16 -11.09
N GLY A 12 -24.71 -2.30 -10.92
CA GLY A 12 -23.74 -1.22 -11.14
C GLY A 12 -23.84 -0.61 -12.54
N THR A 13 -23.93 -1.44 -13.57
CA THR A 13 -24.04 -1.02 -14.97
C THR A 13 -25.31 -0.16 -15.22
N CYS A 14 -26.46 -0.52 -14.64
CA CYS A 14 -27.68 0.28 -14.77
C CYS A 14 -27.60 1.60 -13.99
N VAL A 15 -26.89 1.62 -12.86
CA VAL A 15 -26.66 2.84 -12.06
C VAL A 15 -25.79 3.82 -12.83
N GLU A 16 -24.67 3.37 -13.40
CA GLU A 16 -23.76 4.20 -14.21
C GLU A 16 -24.45 4.77 -15.44
N ARG A 17 -25.24 3.94 -16.13
CA ARG A 17 -26.04 4.35 -17.30
C ARG A 17 -27.27 5.19 -16.94
N LYS A 18 -27.56 5.40 -15.65
CA LYS A 18 -28.76 6.11 -15.14
C LYS A 18 -30.08 5.54 -15.68
N VAL A 19 -30.16 4.23 -15.93
CA VAL A 19 -31.37 3.53 -16.39
C VAL A 19 -32.01 2.70 -15.26
N LYS A 20 -33.28 2.35 -15.41
CA LYS A 20 -33.99 1.51 -14.43
C LYS A 20 -33.55 0.05 -14.56
N CYS A 21 -33.14 -0.59 -13.47
CA CYS A 21 -32.79 -2.01 -13.44
C CYS A 21 -34.05 -2.85 -13.27
N ASP A 22 -34.07 -4.03 -13.88
CA ASP A 22 -35.11 -5.06 -13.73
C ASP A 22 -34.87 -6.00 -12.53
N GLU A 23 -33.78 -5.78 -11.79
CA GLU A 23 -33.45 -6.41 -10.49
C GLU A 23 -33.25 -7.94 -10.51
N GLN A 24 -33.23 -8.58 -11.69
CA GLN A 24 -32.93 -10.01 -11.83
C GLN A 24 -31.47 -10.35 -11.45
N GLN A 25 -31.27 -11.48 -10.78
CA GLN A 25 -29.97 -11.99 -10.33
C GLN A 25 -29.65 -13.31 -11.05
N PRO A 26 -28.37 -13.59 -11.40
CA PRO A 26 -27.15 -12.84 -11.06
C PRO A 26 -26.87 -11.60 -11.94
N HIS A 27 -27.45 -11.54 -13.13
CA HIS A 27 -27.34 -10.41 -14.06
C HIS A 27 -28.73 -9.91 -14.47
N CYS A 28 -28.85 -8.62 -14.74
CA CYS A 28 -30.12 -8.02 -15.13
C CYS A 28 -30.33 -8.15 -16.66
N GLN A 29 -31.57 -8.43 -17.06
CA GLN A 29 -31.89 -8.68 -18.46
C GLN A 29 -31.70 -7.44 -19.33
N ARG A 30 -31.78 -6.25 -18.72
CA ARG A 30 -31.57 -4.98 -19.43
C ARG A 30 -30.12 -4.75 -19.85
N CYS A 31 -29.15 -5.33 -19.14
CA CYS A 31 -27.75 -5.32 -19.57
C CYS A 31 -27.48 -6.39 -20.61
N ILE A 32 -28.05 -7.59 -20.43
CA ILE A 32 -27.93 -8.71 -21.38
C ILE A 32 -28.48 -8.31 -22.76
N ASN A 33 -29.71 -7.78 -22.80
CA ASN A 33 -30.35 -7.36 -24.05
C ASN A 33 -29.65 -6.16 -24.72
N ALA A 34 -28.85 -5.41 -23.96
CA ALA A 34 -28.05 -4.30 -24.49
C ALA A 34 -26.66 -4.75 -24.96
N GLY A 35 -26.33 -6.05 -24.88
CA GLY A 35 -25.01 -6.59 -25.23
C GLY A 35 -23.91 -6.16 -24.25
N LEU A 36 -24.25 -5.78 -23.01
CA LEU A 36 -23.31 -5.27 -22.02
C LEU A 36 -23.06 -6.27 -20.90
N ALA A 37 -21.80 -6.41 -20.48
CA ALA A 37 -21.45 -7.17 -19.29
C ALA A 37 -22.03 -6.49 -18.03
N CYS A 38 -22.93 -7.19 -17.34
CA CYS A 38 -23.59 -6.68 -16.14
C CYS A 38 -22.67 -6.82 -14.93
N SER A 39 -22.21 -5.70 -14.35
CA SER A 39 -21.33 -5.65 -13.17
C SER A 39 -21.98 -6.10 -11.86
N GLY A 40 -23.20 -6.64 -11.90
CA GLY A 40 -23.87 -7.22 -10.74
C GLY A 40 -24.30 -6.19 -9.70
N TYR A 41 -24.74 -6.68 -8.54
CA TYR A 41 -25.32 -5.89 -7.44
C TYR A 41 -24.31 -5.74 -6.30
N HIS A 42 -23.23 -4.97 -6.53
CA HIS A 42 -22.23 -4.68 -5.50
C HIS A 42 -22.54 -3.37 -4.76
N SER A 43 -22.31 -3.35 -3.45
CA SER A 43 -22.44 -2.12 -2.65
C SER A 43 -21.27 -1.18 -2.86
N GLN A 44 -21.35 -0.35 -3.89
CA GLN A 44 -20.48 0.82 -4.01
C GLN A 44 -20.95 1.87 -3.00
N LEU A 45 -20.28 1.94 -1.85
CA LEU A 45 -20.42 3.07 -0.94
C LEU A 45 -19.66 4.25 -1.54
N LYS A 46 -20.40 5.23 -2.05
CA LYS A 46 -19.83 6.49 -2.55
C LYS A 46 -19.73 7.47 -1.38
N PHE A 47 -18.53 7.99 -1.14
CA PHE A 47 -18.34 9.08 -0.19
C PHE A 47 -18.99 10.35 -0.79
N VAL A 48 -19.90 10.96 -0.04
CA VAL A 48 -20.57 12.22 -0.42
C VAL A 48 -20.13 13.27 0.58
N ASP A 49 -19.45 14.31 0.09
CA ASP A 49 -19.08 15.47 0.88
C ASP A 49 -20.35 16.27 1.23
N GLU A 50 -20.77 16.25 2.50
CA GLU A 50 -21.91 17.02 3.00
C GLU A 50 -21.51 18.44 3.48
N GLY A 51 -20.26 18.87 3.31
CA GLY A 51 -19.77 20.17 3.79
C GLY A 51 -20.56 21.37 3.27
N THR A 52 -21.10 21.28 2.05
CA THR A 52 -21.94 22.33 1.44
C THR A 52 -23.33 22.49 2.08
N ARG A 53 -23.85 21.47 2.77
CA ARG A 53 -25.14 21.56 3.49
C ARG A 53 -25.05 22.31 4.81
N PHE A 54 -23.85 22.48 5.37
CA PHE A 54 -23.64 23.21 6.62
C PHE A 54 -23.36 24.70 6.42
N VAL A 55 -23.10 25.14 5.18
CA VAL A 55 -22.83 26.56 4.88
C VAL A 55 -24.14 27.37 4.80
N SER A 56 -25.26 26.74 4.42
CA SER A 56 -26.56 27.41 4.32
C SER A 56 -27.29 27.62 5.66
N SER A 57 -26.80 27.04 6.76
CA SER A 57 -27.40 27.17 8.09
C SER A 57 -26.75 28.23 8.99
N ILE A 58 -25.76 28.99 8.48
CA ILE A 58 -24.97 29.98 9.26
C ILE A 58 -25.50 31.42 9.11
N ILE A 59 -26.72 31.63 8.59
CA ILE A 59 -27.36 32.96 8.66
C ILE A 59 -28.29 33.00 9.90
N PRO A 60 -27.95 33.75 10.96
CA PRO A 60 -28.77 33.82 12.17
C PRO A 60 -29.96 34.77 11.95
N SER A 61 -31.18 34.27 12.11
CA SER A 61 -32.38 35.11 12.27
C SER A 61 -33.05 34.84 13.62
N ARG A 62 -33.46 35.93 14.28
CA ARG A 62 -33.90 36.11 15.69
C ARG A 62 -34.79 35.00 16.29
N PRO A 63 -34.67 34.72 17.60
CA PRO A 63 -35.52 33.74 18.30
C PRO A 63 -36.90 34.31 18.66
N LYS A 64 -37.95 33.49 18.54
CA LYS A 64 -39.26 33.69 19.17
C LYS A 64 -39.49 32.63 20.24
N PRO A 65 -40.14 32.95 21.38
CA PRO A 65 -40.20 32.07 22.54
C PRO A 65 -41.36 31.06 22.41
N LYS A 66 -41.12 29.79 22.76
CA LYS A 66 -42.20 28.84 23.07
C LYS A 66 -41.88 27.99 24.29
N GLN A 67 -42.88 28.00 25.17
CA GLN A 67 -43.02 27.42 26.50
C GLN A 67 -42.49 25.99 26.73
N CYS A 68 -42.01 25.80 27.95
CA CYS A 68 -41.65 24.55 28.57
C CYS A 68 -42.89 23.92 29.22
N ASN A 69 -43.30 22.72 28.79
CA ASN A 69 -44.25 21.89 29.54
C ASN A 69 -43.49 20.78 30.28
N ARG A 70 -43.53 20.87 31.61
CA ARG A 70 -43.17 19.80 32.56
C ARG A 70 -44.14 18.64 32.38
N ILE A 71 -43.61 17.40 32.31
CA ILE A 71 -44.40 16.20 32.59
C ILE A 71 -43.88 15.59 33.89
N VAL A 72 -44.82 15.47 34.82
CA VAL A 72 -44.71 15.00 36.20
C VAL A 72 -44.52 13.48 36.24
N VAL A 73 -43.58 13.03 37.07
CA VAL A 73 -43.38 11.62 37.42
C VAL A 73 -44.54 11.16 38.29
N SER A 74 -45.35 10.20 37.81
CA SER A 74 -46.35 9.51 38.64
C SER A 74 -45.85 8.11 38.98
N ALA A 75 -45.66 7.86 40.27
CA ALA A 75 -45.45 6.55 40.83
C ALA A 75 -46.74 5.70 40.75
N ARG A 76 -46.62 4.44 40.33
CA ARG A 76 -47.54 3.37 40.78
C ARG A 76 -46.87 2.01 40.65
N CYS A 77 -46.63 1.39 41.80
CA CYS A 77 -46.29 -0.02 41.96
C CYS A 77 -47.60 -0.78 42.25
N THR A 78 -47.82 -1.94 41.61
CA THR A 78 -47.85 -3.27 42.27
C THR A 78 -48.36 -4.38 41.34
N LYS A 79 -47.57 -5.46 41.33
CA LYS A 79 -47.92 -6.90 41.27
C LYS A 79 -48.53 -7.47 39.98
N ASN A 80 -47.70 -8.27 39.29
CA ASN A 80 -48.02 -9.66 38.96
C ASN A 80 -46.71 -10.45 38.83
N LEU A 81 -46.45 -11.36 39.77
CA LEU A 81 -45.38 -12.35 39.69
C LEU A 81 -45.87 -13.49 38.79
N SER A 82 -45.26 -13.63 37.61
CA SER A 82 -45.18 -14.91 36.91
C SER A 82 -43.75 -15.45 37.12
N PRO A 83 -43.56 -16.74 37.46
CA PRO A 83 -42.23 -17.29 37.64
C PRO A 83 -41.55 -17.37 36.27
N GLN A 84 -40.68 -16.39 35.98
CA GLN A 84 -39.76 -16.51 34.86
C GLN A 84 -38.77 -17.61 35.20
N LEU A 85 -38.79 -18.70 34.44
CA LEU A 85 -37.67 -19.63 34.41
C LEU A 85 -36.40 -18.81 34.13
N LEU A 86 -35.51 -18.74 35.11
CA LEU A 86 -34.14 -18.31 34.92
C LEU A 86 -33.55 -19.20 33.83
N LYS A 87 -33.42 -18.65 32.61
CA LYS A 87 -32.57 -19.28 31.60
C LYS A 87 -31.18 -19.36 32.22
N PRO A 88 -30.57 -20.55 32.29
CA PRO A 88 -29.22 -20.67 32.84
C PRO A 88 -28.32 -19.71 32.05
N GLN A 89 -27.63 -18.83 32.76
CA GLN A 89 -26.54 -18.05 32.18
C GLN A 89 -25.43 -19.05 31.87
N ILE A 90 -25.47 -19.60 30.66
CA ILE A 90 -24.31 -20.28 30.10
C ILE A 90 -23.29 -19.17 29.88
N HIS A 91 -22.40 -18.97 30.85
CA HIS A 91 -21.16 -18.26 30.63
C HIS A 91 -20.46 -19.02 29.51
N THR A 92 -20.49 -18.45 28.31
CA THR A 92 -19.81 -19.03 27.17
C THR A 92 -18.33 -18.96 27.51
N LEU A 93 -17.70 -20.11 27.79
CA LEU A 93 -16.27 -20.20 28.10
C LEU A 93 -15.40 -19.87 26.88
N LEU A 94 -16.00 -19.76 25.68
CA LEU A 94 -15.32 -19.21 24.53
C LEU A 94 -15.22 -17.69 24.66
N PRO A 95 -14.01 -17.13 24.51
CA PRO A 95 -13.85 -15.69 24.49
C PRO A 95 -14.64 -15.09 23.30
N PRO A 96 -15.14 -13.85 23.42
CA PRO A 96 -15.82 -13.18 22.31
C PRO A 96 -14.95 -13.20 21.05
N LYS A 97 -15.56 -13.45 19.89
CA LYS A 97 -14.85 -13.62 18.62
C LYS A 97 -13.90 -12.46 18.31
N GLU A 98 -14.27 -11.25 18.73
CA GLU A 98 -13.51 -10.02 18.56
C GLU A 98 -12.12 -10.08 19.22
N THR A 99 -11.98 -10.87 20.28
CA THR A 99 -10.69 -11.08 20.97
C THR A 99 -9.70 -11.91 20.15
N LEU A 100 -10.18 -12.64 19.13
CA LEU A 100 -9.34 -13.49 18.27
C LEU A 100 -8.70 -12.73 17.10
N PHE A 101 -9.22 -11.54 16.75
CA PHE A 101 -8.81 -10.83 15.54
C PHE A 101 -7.33 -10.45 15.56
N LEU A 102 -6.86 -9.80 16.64
CA LEU A 102 -5.48 -9.36 16.77
C LEU A 102 -4.50 -10.55 16.89
N PRO A 103 -4.70 -11.54 17.80
CA PRO A 103 -3.83 -12.71 17.87
C PRO A 103 -3.72 -13.47 16.55
N TYR A 104 -4.84 -13.63 15.84
CA TYR A 104 -4.82 -14.27 14.52
C TYR A 104 -3.98 -13.47 13.52
N THR A 105 -4.23 -12.16 13.43
CA THR A 105 -3.51 -11.26 12.52
C THR A 105 -2.01 -11.27 12.82
N LEU A 106 -1.62 -11.23 14.10
CA LEU A 106 -0.22 -11.37 14.53
C LEU A 106 0.38 -12.71 14.08
N SER A 107 -0.33 -13.82 14.28
CA SER A 107 0.20 -15.13 13.86
C SER A 107 0.38 -15.31 12.35
N LYS A 108 -0.31 -14.49 11.53
CA LYS A 108 -0.20 -14.51 10.06
C LYS A 108 0.73 -13.45 9.49
N LEU A 109 0.70 -12.25 10.01
CA LEU A 109 1.47 -11.10 9.51
C LEU A 109 2.79 -10.89 10.25
N SER A 110 2.98 -11.57 11.38
CA SER A 110 4.15 -11.51 12.26
C SER A 110 4.42 -12.84 12.98
N PRO A 111 4.51 -14.01 12.29
CA PRO A 111 4.91 -15.25 12.95
C PRO A 111 6.22 -15.08 13.74
N THR A 112 6.29 -15.60 14.96
CA THR A 112 7.50 -15.53 15.80
C THR A 112 8.49 -16.66 15.48
N SER A 113 8.55 -17.10 14.23
CA SER A 113 9.10 -18.41 13.88
C SER A 113 10.58 -18.40 13.48
N PHE A 114 11.39 -17.40 13.82
CA PHE A 114 12.85 -17.55 13.75
C PHE A 114 13.58 -16.84 14.89
N ARG A 115 14.32 -17.65 15.67
CA ARG A 115 15.26 -17.25 16.73
C ARG A 115 16.60 -16.81 16.13
N TYR A 116 16.67 -15.69 15.42
CA TYR A 116 17.96 -15.09 15.04
C TYR A 116 17.90 -13.56 15.13
N ASP A 117 19.00 -12.98 15.60
CA ASP A 117 19.34 -11.55 15.75
C ASP A 117 18.22 -10.53 16.08
N PRO A 118 18.17 -10.00 17.32
CA PRO A 118 17.32 -8.86 17.70
C PRO A 118 17.41 -7.65 16.77
N ALA A 119 18.56 -7.43 16.10
CA ALA A 119 18.80 -6.27 15.23
C ALA A 119 18.15 -6.37 13.83
N LEU A 120 17.68 -7.56 13.43
CA LEU A 120 17.17 -7.85 12.08
C LEU A 120 15.71 -8.32 12.03
N VAL A 121 15.14 -8.79 13.15
CA VAL A 121 13.89 -9.58 13.14
C VAL A 121 12.62 -8.84 13.57
N THR A 122 12.67 -7.55 13.90
CA THR A 122 11.41 -6.78 13.95
C THR A 122 11.05 -6.26 12.56
N GLY A 123 10.45 -7.15 11.76
CA GLY A 123 9.66 -6.72 10.61
C GLY A 123 8.68 -5.61 11.03
N ILE A 124 8.34 -4.70 10.11
CA ILE A 124 7.45 -3.58 10.44
C ILE A 124 6.10 -4.04 11.02
N LEU A 125 5.59 -5.18 10.57
CA LEU A 125 4.30 -5.71 11.01
C LEU A 125 4.30 -6.07 12.50
N PRO A 126 5.28 -6.80 13.05
CA PRO A 126 5.44 -6.96 14.49
C PRO A 126 5.44 -5.63 15.27
N ALA A 127 6.26 -4.65 14.86
CA ALA A 127 6.35 -3.36 15.55
C ALA A 127 5.02 -2.59 15.52
N LEU A 128 4.34 -2.57 14.37
CA LEU A 128 3.03 -1.93 14.23
C LEU A 128 1.93 -2.63 15.04
N LEU A 129 1.95 -3.96 15.13
CA LEU A 129 0.83 -4.72 15.71
C LEU A 129 0.99 -4.99 17.21
N THR A 130 2.20 -4.94 17.76
CA THR A 130 2.48 -5.26 19.17
C THR A 130 2.67 -4.03 20.06
N GLU A 131 3.08 -2.89 19.49
CA GLU A 131 3.29 -1.68 20.27
C GLU A 131 2.00 -0.87 20.49
N HIS A 132 1.85 -0.34 21.71
CA HIS A 132 0.71 0.52 22.07
C HIS A 132 1.19 1.95 22.34
N LYS A 133 1.27 2.78 21.29
CA LYS A 133 1.76 4.16 21.38
C LYS A 133 0.68 5.22 21.60
N SER A 134 -0.53 5.03 21.09
CA SER A 134 -1.63 6.00 21.25
C SER A 134 -3.02 5.36 21.04
N PRO A 135 -4.11 6.03 21.47
CA PRO A 135 -5.48 5.57 21.22
C PRO A 135 -5.82 5.46 19.72
N LEU A 136 -5.29 6.38 18.90
CA LEU A 136 -5.39 6.32 17.45
C LEU A 136 -4.72 5.06 16.92
N HIS A 137 -3.46 4.82 17.31
CA HIS A 137 -2.71 3.64 16.87
C HIS A 137 -3.46 2.35 17.17
N GLN A 138 -3.95 2.21 18.41
CA GLN A 138 -4.73 1.05 18.84
C GLN A 138 -6.01 0.86 18.02
N SER A 139 -6.70 1.96 17.69
CA SER A 139 -7.89 1.90 16.86
C SER A 139 -7.57 1.43 15.44
N CYS A 140 -6.45 1.85 14.87
CA CYS A 140 -5.97 1.38 13.58
C CYS A 140 -5.59 -0.11 13.60
N ILE A 141 -4.91 -0.59 14.65
CA ILE A 141 -4.60 -2.01 14.84
C ILE A 141 -5.89 -2.84 14.84
N HIS A 142 -6.88 -2.46 15.65
CA HIS A 142 -8.15 -3.18 15.72
C HIS A 142 -8.91 -3.15 14.39
N ALA A 143 -8.89 -2.04 13.66
CA ALA A 143 -9.50 -1.93 12.34
C ALA A 143 -8.84 -2.91 11.35
N LEU A 144 -7.51 -2.91 11.28
CA LEU A 144 -6.71 -3.82 10.47
C LEU A 144 -6.98 -5.27 10.83
N SER A 145 -6.89 -5.63 12.12
CA SER A 145 -7.06 -7.01 12.56
C SER A 145 -8.46 -7.56 12.30
N ALA A 146 -9.51 -6.78 12.59
CA ALA A 146 -10.89 -7.21 12.34
C ALA A 146 -11.17 -7.39 10.85
N MET A 147 -10.66 -6.46 10.01
CA MET A 147 -10.82 -6.55 8.57
C MET A 147 -10.04 -7.72 7.98
N TYR A 148 -8.78 -7.89 8.39
CA TYR A 148 -7.92 -8.99 7.96
C TYR A 148 -8.54 -10.34 8.29
N PHE A 149 -8.92 -10.54 9.56
CA PHE A 149 -9.61 -11.75 9.99
C PHE A 149 -10.89 -11.99 9.18
N GLY A 150 -11.72 -10.96 9.00
CA GLY A 150 -12.95 -11.05 8.24
C GLY A 150 -12.74 -11.46 6.79
N ARG A 151 -11.69 -10.95 6.14
CA ARG A 151 -11.32 -11.29 4.77
C ARG A 151 -10.90 -12.75 4.65
N ILE A 152 -9.91 -13.16 5.44
CA ILE A 152 -9.34 -14.52 5.37
C ILE A 152 -10.40 -15.59 5.67
N HIS A 153 -11.28 -15.33 6.64
CA HIS A 153 -12.35 -16.26 7.01
C HIS A 153 -13.69 -16.02 6.30
N GLN A 154 -13.76 -15.09 5.34
CA GLN A 154 -14.99 -14.68 4.66
C GLN A 154 -16.13 -14.28 5.63
N ASP A 155 -15.77 -13.74 6.80
CA ASP A 155 -16.70 -13.30 7.83
C ASP A 155 -17.15 -11.86 7.60
N LYS A 156 -18.41 -11.72 7.18
CA LYS A 156 -19.04 -10.42 6.91
C LYS A 156 -19.19 -9.54 8.15
N GLN A 157 -19.40 -10.10 9.34
CA GLN A 157 -19.54 -9.32 10.57
C GLN A 157 -18.20 -8.73 10.99
N ALA A 158 -17.13 -9.51 10.95
CA ALA A 158 -15.78 -9.04 11.21
C ALA A 158 -15.34 -7.97 10.20
N CYS A 159 -15.61 -8.17 8.90
CA CYS A 159 -15.39 -7.13 7.88
C CYS A 159 -16.16 -5.83 8.18
N ASN A 160 -17.44 -5.93 8.55
CA ASN A 160 -18.25 -4.76 8.91
C ASN A 160 -17.72 -4.05 10.17
N GLN A 161 -17.21 -4.80 11.14
CA GLN A 161 -16.59 -4.24 12.33
C GLN A 161 -15.26 -3.54 11.98
N GLY A 162 -14.40 -4.18 11.18
CA GLY A 162 -13.17 -3.59 10.67
C GLY A 162 -13.41 -2.29 9.92
N LEU A 163 -14.46 -2.21 9.09
CA LEU A 163 -14.85 -0.99 8.37
C LEU A 163 -15.33 0.13 9.32
N ARG A 164 -16.10 -0.21 10.36
CA ARG A 164 -16.54 0.77 11.38
C ARG A 164 -15.36 1.33 12.16
N LEU A 165 -14.46 0.45 12.59
CA LEU A 165 -13.24 0.83 13.32
C LEU A 165 -12.31 1.68 12.44
N TYR A 166 -12.17 1.33 11.16
CA TYR A 166 -11.43 2.14 10.18
C TYR A 166 -12.02 3.56 10.08
N SER A 167 -13.34 3.68 9.94
CA SER A 167 -14.01 4.99 9.88
C SER A 167 -13.83 5.81 11.17
N TYR A 168 -13.84 5.14 12.32
CA TYR A 168 -13.56 5.75 13.61
C TYR A 168 -12.10 6.22 13.73
N ALA A 169 -11.14 5.40 13.30
CA ALA A 169 -9.72 5.74 13.26
C ALA A 169 -9.46 6.96 12.36
N LEU A 170 -10.12 7.07 11.20
CA LEU A 170 -10.02 8.26 10.35
C LEU A 170 -10.53 9.54 11.05
N THR A 171 -11.56 9.42 11.89
CA THR A 171 -12.08 10.57 12.65
C THR A 171 -11.07 11.03 13.71
N GLN A 172 -10.40 10.10 14.39
CA GLN A 172 -9.32 10.39 15.33
C GLN A 172 -8.09 10.98 14.61
N LEU A 173 -7.67 10.37 13.49
CA LEU A 173 -6.55 10.85 12.69
C LEU A 173 -6.78 12.29 12.21
N ARG A 174 -8.00 12.63 11.81
CA ARG A 174 -8.36 14.01 11.46
C ARG A 174 -8.14 14.98 12.62
N SER A 175 -8.46 14.58 13.85
CA SER A 175 -8.22 15.39 15.03
C SER A 175 -6.72 15.61 15.28
N GLU A 176 -5.92 14.54 15.23
CA GLU A 176 -4.45 14.57 15.40
C GLU A 176 -3.75 15.43 14.35
N ILE A 177 -4.18 15.32 13.07
CA ILE A 177 -3.65 16.13 11.97
C ILE A 177 -4.00 17.61 12.17
N ASN A 178 -5.22 17.92 12.63
CA ASN A 178 -5.63 19.30 12.90
C ASN A 178 -4.84 19.94 14.04
N SER A 179 -4.36 19.14 15.01
CA SER A 179 -3.43 19.60 16.05
C SER A 179 -1.96 19.58 15.62
N ALA A 180 -1.67 19.30 14.34
CA ALA A 180 -0.32 19.16 13.79
C ALA A 180 0.56 18.14 14.55
N SER A 181 -0.05 17.08 15.09
CA SER A 181 0.66 15.99 15.78
C SER A 181 1.60 15.28 14.81
N THR A 182 2.85 15.07 15.22
CA THR A 182 3.87 14.30 14.47
C THR A 182 4.43 13.16 15.31
N ASP A 183 3.63 12.73 16.28
CA ASP A 183 4.01 11.70 17.25
C ASP A 183 4.09 10.33 16.59
N MET A 184 4.93 9.45 17.16
CA MET A 184 5.09 8.10 16.64
C MET A 184 3.79 7.31 16.62
N GLY A 185 2.88 7.52 17.58
CA GLY A 185 1.56 6.90 17.57
C GLY A 185 0.73 7.29 16.34
N THR A 186 0.82 8.53 15.88
CA THR A 186 0.14 9.00 14.67
C THR A 186 0.78 8.37 13.42
N ILE A 187 2.11 8.35 13.34
CA ILE A 187 2.85 7.73 12.22
C ILE A 187 2.52 6.24 12.12
N MET A 188 2.60 5.50 13.23
CA MET A 188 2.28 4.07 13.26
C MET A 188 0.80 3.82 12.96
N GLY A 189 -0.10 4.68 13.46
CA GLY A 189 -1.52 4.65 13.10
C GLY A 189 -1.76 4.77 11.60
N VAL A 190 -1.09 5.73 10.93
CA VAL A 190 -1.17 5.89 9.46
C VAL A 190 -0.55 4.68 8.75
N MET A 191 0.57 4.13 9.23
CA MET A 191 1.16 2.91 8.67
C MET A 191 0.24 1.69 8.78
N CYS A 192 -0.52 1.53 9.88
CA CYS A 192 -1.55 0.51 9.97
C CYS A 192 -2.66 0.71 8.93
N LEU A 193 -3.04 1.97 8.63
CA LEU A 193 -4.01 2.28 7.57
C LEU A 193 -3.45 2.01 6.17
N CYS A 194 -2.15 2.25 5.96
CA CYS A 194 -1.44 1.83 4.74
C CYS A 194 -1.56 0.32 4.53
N VAL A 195 -1.25 -0.49 5.56
CA VAL A 195 -1.39 -1.96 5.50
C VAL A 195 -2.85 -2.38 5.34
N TYR A 196 -3.79 -1.70 5.99
CA TYR A 196 -5.23 -1.92 5.82
C TYR A 196 -5.64 -1.80 4.34
N GLU A 197 -5.21 -0.74 3.65
CA GLU A 197 -5.53 -0.59 2.23
C GLU A 197 -4.84 -1.63 1.34
N ASN A 198 -3.69 -2.15 1.75
CA ASN A 198 -3.04 -3.26 1.04
C ASN A 198 -3.84 -4.56 1.17
N VAL A 199 -4.50 -4.78 2.32
CA VAL A 199 -5.38 -5.95 2.58
C VAL A 199 -6.73 -5.81 1.87
N VAL A 200 -7.34 -4.63 1.88
CA VAL A 200 -8.70 -4.43 1.37
C VAL A 200 -8.72 -4.08 -0.11
N PHE A 201 -7.77 -3.28 -0.57
CA PHE A 201 -7.79 -2.61 -1.86
C PHE A 201 -9.15 -1.92 -2.09
N SER A 202 -9.54 -1.02 -1.17
CA SER A 202 -10.90 -0.46 -1.11
C SER A 202 -11.29 0.32 -2.37
N GLN A 203 -10.33 1.04 -2.94
CA GLN A 203 -10.41 1.74 -4.22
C GLN A 203 -9.00 1.80 -4.84
N PRO A 204 -8.88 1.99 -6.16
CA PRO A 204 -7.58 1.91 -6.86
C PRO A 204 -6.49 2.85 -6.32
N THR A 205 -6.86 3.97 -5.70
CA THR A 205 -5.94 5.02 -5.25
C THR A 205 -5.91 5.23 -3.72
N ALA A 206 -6.69 4.49 -2.93
CA ALA A 206 -6.75 4.74 -1.47
C ALA A 206 -5.40 4.54 -0.77
N TRP A 207 -4.68 3.48 -1.13
CA TRP A 207 -3.35 3.20 -0.59
C TRP A 207 -2.37 4.34 -0.88
N LEU A 208 -2.42 4.93 -2.09
CA LEU A 208 -1.59 6.09 -2.47
C LEU A 208 -1.86 7.31 -1.58
N LEU A 209 -3.13 7.57 -1.23
CA LEU A 209 -3.50 8.69 -0.36
C LEU A 209 -2.92 8.56 1.05
N HIS A 210 -2.92 7.35 1.63
CA HIS A 210 -2.30 7.11 2.93
C HIS A 210 -0.77 7.21 2.84
N TYR A 211 -0.16 6.71 1.77
CA TYR A 211 1.28 6.78 1.56
C TYR A 211 1.74 8.24 1.38
N ASP A 212 0.96 9.05 0.66
CA ASP A 212 1.20 10.49 0.49
C ASP A 212 1.04 11.25 1.82
N GLY A 213 -0.04 10.96 2.56
CA GLY A 213 -0.29 11.54 3.87
C GLY A 213 0.83 11.23 4.87
N LEU A 214 1.33 9.99 4.86
CA LEU A 214 2.51 9.57 5.62
C LEU A 214 3.75 10.39 5.26
N GLY A 215 3.97 10.65 3.96
CA GLY A 215 5.05 11.50 3.47
C GLY A 215 4.99 12.91 4.05
N ARG A 216 3.82 13.55 4.00
CA ARG A 216 3.63 14.90 4.56
C ARG A 216 3.84 14.94 6.07
N LEU A 217 3.38 13.92 6.78
CA LEU A 217 3.54 13.79 8.23
C LEU A 217 5.02 13.61 8.63
N LEU A 218 5.76 12.79 7.90
CA LEU A 218 7.19 12.60 8.13
C LEU A 218 8.00 13.83 7.74
N GLN A 219 7.64 14.50 6.65
CA GLN A 219 8.29 15.74 6.24
C GLN A 219 8.10 16.85 7.29
N SER A 220 6.90 16.99 7.87
CA SER A 220 6.63 18.01 8.89
C SER A 220 7.35 17.73 10.22
N ARG A 221 7.63 16.46 10.54
CA ARG A 221 8.46 16.08 11.69
C ARG A 221 9.91 16.57 11.56
N GLY A 222 10.41 16.70 10.33
CA GLY A 222 11.79 17.08 10.01
C GLY A 222 12.80 15.93 10.18
N PRO A 223 14.05 16.11 9.73
CA PRO A 223 15.12 15.11 9.78
C PRO A 223 15.69 15.00 11.21
N LYS A 224 14.85 14.56 12.14
CA LYS A 224 15.24 14.34 13.54
C LYS A 224 15.91 12.96 13.67
N PRO A 225 16.99 12.84 14.44
CA PRO A 225 17.56 11.53 14.78
C PRO A 225 16.49 10.62 15.38
N LEU A 226 16.47 9.37 14.96
CA LEU A 226 15.53 8.37 15.44
C LEU A 226 16.10 7.73 16.71
N GLU A 227 15.38 7.86 17.81
CA GLU A 227 15.89 7.55 19.15
C GLU A 227 15.87 6.04 19.41
N THR A 228 14.80 5.37 18.97
CA THR A 228 14.60 3.95 19.23
C THR A 228 14.80 3.09 17.98
N GLU A 229 15.12 1.81 18.20
CA GLU A 229 15.24 0.83 17.12
C GLU A 229 13.92 0.63 16.35
N ALA A 230 12.79 0.63 17.06
CA ALA A 230 11.47 0.54 16.44
C ALA A 230 11.19 1.74 15.51
N GLU A 231 11.53 2.96 15.94
CA GLU A 231 11.42 4.16 15.10
C GLU A 231 12.27 4.06 13.83
N ARG A 232 13.49 3.49 13.92
CA ARG A 232 14.35 3.23 12.76
C ARG A 232 13.70 2.26 11.79
N HIS A 233 13.13 1.15 12.27
CA HIS A 233 12.43 0.19 11.42
C HIS A 233 11.19 0.80 10.73
N ILE A 234 10.37 1.55 11.47
CA ILE A 234 9.21 2.26 10.92
C ILE A 234 9.65 3.26 9.84
N TRP A 235 10.70 4.03 10.11
CA TRP A 235 11.27 4.99 9.17
C TRP A 235 11.71 4.34 7.86
N ARG A 236 12.45 3.22 7.93
CA ARG A 236 12.93 2.49 6.75
C ARG A 236 11.80 2.13 5.79
N VAL A 237 10.74 1.51 6.29
CA VAL A 237 9.62 1.06 5.45
C VAL A 237 8.72 2.21 5.04
N ALA A 238 8.52 3.21 5.91
CA ALA A 238 7.76 4.40 5.57
C ALA A 238 8.37 5.11 4.35
N ARG A 239 9.70 5.24 4.28
CA ARG A 239 10.39 5.79 3.10
C ARG A 239 10.05 5.03 1.82
N TYR A 240 10.06 3.70 1.87
CA TYR A 240 9.69 2.88 0.71
C TYR A 240 8.27 3.21 0.21
N PHE A 241 7.27 3.24 1.10
CA PHE A 241 5.89 3.59 0.71
C PHE A 241 5.75 5.01 0.18
N ILE A 242 6.46 5.99 0.75
CA ILE A 242 6.47 7.37 0.27
C ILE A 242 7.03 7.44 -1.15
N ILE A 243 8.16 6.77 -1.41
CA ILE A 243 8.78 6.72 -2.74
C ILE A 243 7.83 6.09 -3.76
N LEU A 244 7.14 5.01 -3.39
CA LEU A 244 6.13 4.39 -4.25
C LEU A 244 4.97 5.33 -4.59
N SER A 245 4.44 6.06 -3.61
CA SER A 245 3.38 7.03 -3.90
C SER A 245 3.87 8.17 -4.78
N ALA A 246 5.06 8.69 -4.49
CA ALA A 246 5.67 9.80 -5.19
C ALA A 246 5.94 9.52 -6.67
N GLY A 247 6.56 8.37 -6.97
CA GLY A 247 6.82 8.06 -8.37
C GLY A 247 5.56 7.62 -9.11
N HIS A 248 4.53 7.10 -8.42
CA HIS A 248 3.21 6.92 -9.04
C HIS A 248 2.62 8.29 -9.43
N GLN A 249 2.76 9.29 -8.57
CA GLN A 249 2.37 10.67 -8.87
C GLN A 249 3.35 11.37 -9.84
N ARG A 250 4.49 10.76 -10.14
CA ARG A 250 5.60 11.33 -10.92
C ARG A 250 6.07 12.68 -10.36
N LYS A 251 6.15 12.75 -9.03
CA LYS A 251 6.51 13.96 -8.29
C LYS A 251 7.71 13.74 -7.40
N ARG A 252 8.65 14.68 -7.47
CA ARG A 252 9.80 14.78 -6.57
C ARG A 252 9.35 14.87 -5.11
N ILE A 253 10.17 14.30 -4.24
CA ILE A 253 9.92 14.25 -2.79
C ILE A 253 11.08 14.77 -1.98
N PHE A 254 10.79 15.12 -0.74
CA PHE A 254 11.76 15.62 0.23
C PHE A 254 12.89 14.62 0.55
N LEU A 255 12.64 13.30 0.40
CA LEU A 255 13.62 12.24 0.69
C LEU A 255 14.86 12.30 -0.21
N GLU A 256 14.81 12.97 -1.37
CA GLU A 256 15.98 13.19 -2.23
C GLU A 256 16.99 14.17 -1.60
N GLN A 257 16.56 15.01 -0.65
CA GLN A 257 17.46 16.02 -0.07
C GLN A 257 18.49 15.36 0.86
N PRO A 258 19.77 15.79 0.84
CA PRO A 258 20.85 15.12 1.57
C PRO A 258 20.62 14.96 3.08
N GLN A 259 19.87 15.86 3.71
CA GLN A 259 19.52 15.81 5.12
C GLN A 259 18.64 14.62 5.53
N TRP A 260 18.00 13.95 4.57
CA TRP A 260 17.16 12.78 4.80
C TRP A 260 17.83 11.45 4.45
N ALA A 261 19.06 11.49 3.93
CA ALA A 261 19.84 10.30 3.61
C ALA A 261 20.07 9.45 4.88
N SER A 262 20.04 8.13 4.74
CA SER A 262 20.17 7.21 5.89
C SER A 262 21.43 7.49 6.71
N THR A 263 22.55 7.79 6.05
CA THR A 263 23.83 8.15 6.67
C THR A 263 23.76 9.35 7.62
N ARG A 264 22.78 10.25 7.46
CA ARG A 264 22.60 11.43 8.30
C ARG A 264 21.51 11.28 9.35
N CYS A 265 20.62 10.31 9.17
CA CYS A 265 19.47 10.07 10.05
C CYS A 265 19.76 9.04 11.15
N MET A 266 20.90 8.33 11.09
CA MET A 266 21.28 7.34 12.10
C MET A 266 22.11 7.94 13.25
N PRO A 267 22.09 7.31 14.44
CA PRO A 267 22.95 7.67 15.56
C PRO A 267 24.45 7.61 15.22
N ARG A 268 25.27 8.37 15.96
CA ARG A 268 26.73 8.35 15.78
C ARG A 268 27.30 6.97 16.08
N GLY A 269 28.08 6.42 15.15
CA GLY A 269 28.73 5.11 15.29
C GLY A 269 27.98 3.97 14.59
N GLU A 270 26.75 4.21 14.14
CA GLU A 270 25.99 3.25 13.32
C GLU A 270 26.16 3.53 11.83
N THR A 271 26.15 2.49 11.01
CA THR A 271 26.24 2.56 9.54
C THR A 271 24.96 2.00 8.89
N PRO A 272 24.59 2.52 7.70
CA PRO A 272 23.35 2.07 7.05
C PRO A 272 23.50 0.65 6.53
N GLY A 273 22.42 -0.12 6.60
CA GLY A 273 22.37 -1.44 5.96
C GLY A 273 22.28 -1.33 4.43
N LYS A 274 22.43 -2.47 3.74
CA LYS A 274 22.32 -2.52 2.27
C LYS A 274 20.96 -2.02 1.76
N PHE A 275 19.88 -2.37 2.45
CA PHE A 275 18.54 -1.90 2.11
C PHE A 275 18.37 -0.39 2.32
N ASP A 276 18.97 0.18 3.38
CA ASP A 276 18.95 1.63 3.63
C ASP A 276 19.57 2.40 2.47
N LEU A 277 20.72 1.94 1.98
CA LEU A 277 21.42 2.52 0.83
C LEU A 277 20.61 2.39 -0.47
N LEU A 278 19.97 1.24 -0.69
CA LEU A 278 19.08 1.04 -1.83
C LEU A 278 17.89 2.02 -1.81
N ILE A 279 17.28 2.24 -0.64
CA ILE A 279 16.17 3.18 -0.47
C ILE A 279 16.63 4.63 -0.67
N ASP A 280 17.84 5.01 -0.24
CA ASP A 280 18.43 6.33 -0.52
C ASP A 280 18.60 6.56 -2.02
N MET A 281 19.05 5.56 -2.77
CA MET A 281 19.11 5.62 -4.24
C MET A 281 17.71 5.74 -4.85
N PHE A 282 16.76 4.93 -4.37
CA PHE A 282 15.38 4.94 -4.87
C PHE A 282 14.67 6.26 -4.58
N ALA A 283 15.04 6.99 -3.53
CA ALA A 283 14.47 8.31 -3.24
C ALA A 283 14.70 9.36 -4.35
N GLN A 284 15.74 9.19 -5.17
CA GLN A 284 16.03 10.08 -6.30
C GLN A 284 15.11 9.83 -7.51
N PHE A 285 14.53 8.63 -7.59
CA PHE A 285 13.82 8.17 -8.78
C PHE A 285 12.57 9.00 -9.11
N PRO A 286 11.67 9.35 -8.17
CA PRO A 286 10.52 10.20 -8.48
C PRO A 286 10.92 11.56 -9.10
N GLY A 287 12.03 12.15 -8.64
CA GLY A 287 12.57 13.39 -9.20
C GLY A 287 13.12 13.22 -10.62
N ILE A 288 13.82 12.12 -10.90
CA ILE A 288 14.30 11.79 -12.26
C ILE A 288 13.13 11.65 -13.23
N ILE A 289 12.04 11.00 -12.79
CA ILE A 289 10.84 10.79 -13.60
C ILE A 289 10.10 12.10 -13.88
N GLU A 290 10.04 13.01 -12.90
CA GLU A 290 9.48 14.37 -13.09
C GLU A 290 10.33 15.21 -14.06
N ASP A 291 11.66 15.13 -13.97
CA ASP A 291 12.55 15.85 -14.86
C ASP A 291 12.49 15.29 -16.29
N TYR A 292 12.35 13.97 -16.44
CA TYR A 292 12.08 13.34 -17.73
C TYR A 292 10.76 13.83 -18.35
N ASP A 293 9.71 14.01 -17.55
CA ASP A 293 8.43 14.56 -18.04
C ASP A 293 8.55 15.98 -18.55
N THR A 294 9.27 16.80 -17.80
CA THR A 294 9.54 18.19 -18.15
C THR A 294 10.33 18.24 -19.45
N LEU A 295 11.33 17.37 -19.59
CA LEU A 295 12.13 17.25 -20.79
C LEU A 295 11.29 16.82 -22.01
N ARG A 296 10.41 15.83 -21.85
CA ARG A 296 9.56 15.32 -22.94
C ARG A 296 8.54 16.37 -23.44
N LYS A 297 8.06 17.25 -22.55
CA LYS A 297 7.06 18.28 -22.88
C LYS A 297 7.65 19.56 -23.45
N SER A 298 8.95 19.79 -23.29
CA SER A 298 9.60 21.04 -23.68
C SER A 298 10.01 21.01 -25.16
N SER A 299 9.64 22.04 -25.91
CA SER A 299 10.00 22.20 -27.34
C SER A 299 11.44 22.69 -27.54
N SER A 300 12.02 23.32 -26.52
CA SER A 300 13.39 23.85 -26.48
C SER A 300 13.93 23.65 -25.07
N ILE A 301 15.08 22.99 -24.94
CA ILE A 301 15.74 22.74 -23.65
C ILE A 301 17.18 23.19 -23.78
N HIS A 302 17.61 24.04 -22.85
CA HIS A 302 19.00 24.46 -22.77
C HIS A 302 19.91 23.25 -22.57
N SER A 303 21.02 23.21 -23.32
CA SER A 303 22.02 22.14 -23.27
C SER A 303 22.47 21.86 -21.83
N ASP A 304 22.65 22.91 -21.02
CA ASP A 304 23.10 22.80 -19.63
C ASP A 304 22.10 22.08 -18.73
N THR A 305 20.79 22.31 -18.93
CA THR A 305 19.72 21.62 -18.19
C THR A 305 19.69 20.14 -18.55
N ARG A 306 19.84 19.82 -19.84
CA ARG A 306 19.89 18.44 -20.31
C ARG A 306 21.13 17.71 -19.79
N GLU A 307 22.28 18.36 -19.77
CA GLU A 307 23.53 17.79 -19.24
C GLU A 307 23.49 17.63 -17.72
N GLY A 308 22.90 18.59 -17.00
CA GLY A 308 22.62 18.46 -15.57
C GLY A 308 21.72 17.26 -15.27
N PHE A 309 20.66 17.06 -16.06
CA PHE A 309 19.79 15.89 -15.95
C PHE A 309 20.56 14.60 -16.24
N ARG A 310 21.35 14.58 -17.33
CA ARG A 310 22.20 13.44 -17.73
C ARG A 310 23.13 13.01 -16.60
N ARG A 311 23.85 13.95 -15.99
CA ARG A 311 24.80 13.66 -14.89
C ARG A 311 24.13 13.00 -13.69
N ARG A 312 22.93 13.44 -13.30
CA ARG A 312 22.19 12.82 -12.18
C ARG A 312 21.73 11.40 -12.50
N VAL A 313 21.19 11.17 -13.70
CA VAL A 313 20.78 9.81 -14.10
C VAL A 313 22.00 8.89 -14.17
N GLN A 314 23.11 9.36 -14.73
CA GLN A 314 24.37 8.60 -14.74
C GLN A 314 24.84 8.28 -13.31
N SER A 315 24.85 9.26 -12.41
CA SER A 315 25.25 9.05 -11.01
C SER A 315 24.38 8.03 -10.30
N LEU A 316 23.07 7.98 -10.58
CA LEU A 316 22.18 6.96 -10.01
C LEU A 316 22.52 5.57 -10.57
N ILE A 317 22.72 5.45 -11.89
CA ILE A 317 23.11 4.18 -12.53
C ILE A 317 24.45 3.69 -11.93
N ASP A 318 25.46 4.54 -11.88
CA ASP A 318 26.78 4.21 -11.34
C ASP A 318 26.69 3.77 -9.87
N GLY A 319 25.83 4.44 -9.08
CA GLY A 319 25.53 4.07 -7.69
C GLY A 319 24.86 2.70 -7.57
N ILE A 320 23.89 2.38 -8.44
CA ILE A 320 23.24 1.07 -8.47
C ILE A 320 24.25 -0.03 -8.80
N HIS A 321 25.13 0.20 -9.79
CA HIS A 321 26.17 -0.77 -10.13
C HIS A 321 27.21 -0.94 -9.03
N ALA A 322 27.58 0.13 -8.33
CA ALA A 322 28.44 0.02 -7.17
C ALA A 322 27.79 -0.84 -6.08
N TRP A 323 26.52 -0.58 -5.77
CA TRP A 323 25.76 -1.38 -4.81
C TRP A 323 25.66 -2.85 -5.22
N LEU A 324 25.48 -3.15 -6.52
CA LEU A 324 25.46 -4.52 -7.04
C LEU A 324 26.83 -5.21 -6.98
N ARG A 325 27.95 -4.49 -7.12
CA ARG A 325 29.30 -5.06 -7.02
C ARG A 325 29.69 -5.44 -5.59
N ASP A 326 29.15 -4.73 -4.60
CA ASP A 326 29.42 -4.97 -3.19
C ASP A 326 28.65 -6.19 -2.64
N ILE A 327 27.95 -6.92 -3.51
CA ILE A 327 27.16 -8.09 -3.18
C ILE A 327 27.99 -9.38 -3.39
N PRO A 328 28.04 -10.31 -2.40
CA PRO A 328 28.94 -11.45 -2.45
C PRO A 328 28.50 -12.63 -3.34
N TRP A 329 27.30 -12.59 -3.92
CA TRP A 329 26.78 -13.63 -4.82
C TRP A 329 26.68 -13.11 -6.25
N ILE A 330 26.59 -14.03 -7.22
CA ILE A 330 26.59 -13.66 -8.64
C ILE A 330 25.22 -13.06 -9.03
N CYS A 331 25.12 -11.74 -8.98
CA CYS A 331 24.07 -10.96 -9.61
C CYS A 331 24.56 -10.46 -10.96
N THR A 332 23.88 -10.84 -12.03
CA THR A 332 24.17 -10.39 -13.39
C THR A 332 22.99 -9.60 -13.94
N LEU A 333 23.30 -8.52 -14.65
CA LEU A 333 22.35 -7.80 -15.50
C LEU A 333 22.41 -8.29 -16.95
N ASP A 334 23.35 -9.21 -17.25
CA ASP A 334 23.57 -9.77 -18.57
C ASP A 334 22.93 -11.16 -18.70
N PRO A 335 21.94 -11.34 -19.60
CA PRO A 335 21.32 -12.63 -19.86
C PRO A 335 22.32 -13.71 -20.31
N ALA A 336 23.41 -13.33 -21.01
CA ALA A 336 24.40 -14.29 -21.52
C ALA A 336 25.17 -15.02 -20.40
N PHE A 337 25.18 -14.46 -19.19
CA PHE A 337 25.88 -15.04 -18.04
C PHE A 337 25.15 -16.24 -17.42
N ILE A 338 23.81 -16.34 -17.59
CA ILE A 338 22.99 -17.36 -16.92
C ILE A 338 22.97 -18.72 -17.64
N GLU A 339 23.19 -18.77 -18.96
CA GLU A 339 23.11 -20.03 -19.72
C GLU A 339 24.06 -21.14 -19.22
N ASN A 340 25.08 -20.81 -18.41
CA ASN A 340 26.08 -21.77 -17.91
C ASN A 340 26.20 -21.88 -16.38
N SER A 341 25.43 -21.14 -15.58
CA SER A 341 25.61 -21.09 -14.13
C SER A 341 24.32 -21.40 -13.37
N GLN A 342 24.31 -22.48 -12.57
CA GLN A 342 23.34 -22.66 -11.48
C GLN A 342 23.63 -21.65 -10.35
N ALA A 343 23.53 -20.35 -10.64
CA ALA A 343 23.92 -19.31 -9.70
C ALA A 343 23.08 -19.42 -8.42
N GLN A 344 23.77 -19.58 -7.29
CA GLN A 344 23.15 -19.58 -5.97
C GLN A 344 22.60 -18.18 -5.67
N LEU A 345 21.32 -18.13 -5.31
CA LEU A 345 20.66 -16.92 -4.83
C LEU A 345 21.12 -16.62 -3.39
N PRO A 346 21.09 -15.35 -2.94
CA PRO A 346 21.48 -15.00 -1.56
C PRO A 346 20.68 -15.81 -0.55
N ASP A 347 21.28 -16.17 0.59
CA ASP A 347 20.61 -16.93 1.66
C ASP A 347 19.64 -16.11 2.52
N ASP A 348 19.69 -14.78 2.46
CA ASP A 348 18.74 -13.89 3.13
C ASP A 348 17.55 -13.51 2.20
N PRO A 349 16.29 -13.82 2.57
CA PRO A 349 15.08 -13.35 1.88
C PRO A 349 15.01 -11.84 1.62
N MET A 350 15.55 -11.03 2.53
CA MET A 350 15.57 -9.58 2.38
C MET A 350 16.54 -9.11 1.29
N ASP A 351 17.66 -9.82 1.10
CA ASP A 351 18.60 -9.55 0.01
C ASP A 351 17.95 -9.85 -1.36
N CYS A 352 17.22 -10.97 -1.48
CA CYS A 352 16.42 -11.24 -2.68
C CYS A 352 15.35 -10.17 -2.94
N ALA A 353 14.63 -9.71 -1.90
CA ALA A 353 13.65 -8.64 -2.06
C ALA A 353 14.30 -7.32 -2.50
N SER A 354 15.49 -7.02 -1.98
CA SER A 354 16.27 -5.84 -2.36
C SER A 354 16.70 -5.88 -3.82
N LEU A 355 17.12 -7.05 -4.32
CA LEU A 355 17.44 -7.24 -5.74
C LEU A 355 16.23 -7.07 -6.65
N ALA A 356 15.08 -7.63 -6.28
CA ALA A 356 13.82 -7.45 -7.01
C ALA A 356 13.45 -5.96 -7.13
N ILE A 357 13.58 -5.20 -6.04
CA ILE A 357 13.37 -3.75 -6.04
C ILE A 357 14.39 -3.04 -6.94
N CYS A 358 15.66 -3.38 -6.83
CA CYS A 358 16.73 -2.81 -7.65
C CYS A 358 16.46 -3.00 -9.14
N TYR A 359 16.09 -4.21 -9.57
CA TYR A 359 15.82 -4.53 -10.97
C TYR A 359 14.57 -3.79 -11.47
N ALA A 360 13.53 -3.67 -10.64
CA ALA A 360 12.35 -2.88 -10.96
C ALA A 360 12.68 -1.39 -11.16
N ILE A 361 13.60 -0.82 -10.38
CA ILE A 361 14.08 0.56 -10.56
C ILE A 361 14.81 0.69 -11.90
N LEU A 362 15.72 -0.23 -12.23
CA LEU A 362 16.43 -0.23 -13.50
C LEU A 362 15.47 -0.27 -14.70
N LEU A 363 14.44 -1.13 -14.64
CA LEU A 363 13.39 -1.19 -15.65
C LEU A 363 12.65 0.14 -15.81
N CYS A 364 12.36 0.83 -14.71
CA CYS A 364 11.69 2.14 -14.77
C CYS A 364 12.61 3.26 -15.32
N LEU A 365 13.93 3.09 -15.25
CA LEU A 365 14.91 4.05 -15.77
C LEU A 365 15.18 3.89 -17.28
N ILE A 366 14.62 2.88 -17.94
CA ILE A 366 14.83 2.62 -19.39
C ILE A 366 14.51 3.84 -20.26
N GLN A 367 13.34 4.45 -20.05
CA GLN A 367 12.90 5.59 -20.87
C GLN A 367 13.79 6.83 -20.68
N PRO A 368 14.06 7.29 -19.44
CA PRO A 368 15.04 8.35 -19.19
C PRO A 368 16.42 8.05 -19.79
N CYS A 369 16.93 6.83 -19.61
CA CYS A 369 18.26 6.44 -20.09
C CYS A 369 18.33 6.44 -21.63
N ASN A 370 17.29 5.93 -22.31
CA ASN A 370 17.19 5.99 -23.77
C ASN A 370 17.16 7.43 -24.28
N CYS A 371 16.38 8.30 -23.64
CA CYS A 371 16.31 9.70 -24.00
C CYS A 371 17.66 10.42 -23.86
N LEU A 372 18.44 10.04 -22.86
CA LEU A 372 19.73 10.65 -22.51
C LEU A 372 20.95 9.94 -23.13
N LYS A 373 20.75 8.83 -23.83
CA LYS A 373 21.84 7.98 -24.36
C LYS A 373 22.80 7.54 -23.24
N ILE A 374 22.23 7.03 -22.15
CA ILE A 374 22.94 6.42 -21.03
C ILE A 374 22.70 4.92 -21.12
N ASN A 375 23.74 4.10 -21.02
CA ASN A 375 23.58 2.65 -20.91
C ASN A 375 23.26 2.28 -19.46
N ILE A 376 22.20 1.50 -19.26
CA ILE A 376 21.80 0.92 -17.98
C ILE A 376 22.80 -0.16 -17.57
N ILE A 377 23.46 -0.82 -18.54
CA ILE A 377 24.53 -1.79 -18.32
C ILE A 377 25.81 -1.20 -18.97
N PRO A 378 26.81 -0.79 -18.18
CA PRO A 378 27.95 0.01 -18.67
C PRO A 378 28.83 -0.66 -19.72
N GLU A 379 28.84 -1.99 -19.80
CA GLU A 379 29.85 -2.78 -20.51
C GLU A 379 29.41 -3.34 -21.87
N GLN A 380 28.19 -3.06 -22.34
CA GLN A 380 27.68 -3.62 -23.59
C GLN A 380 27.22 -2.52 -24.58
N ASP A 381 27.61 -2.66 -25.85
CA ASP A 381 27.31 -1.73 -26.95
C ASP A 381 25.82 -1.69 -27.37
N HIS A 382 24.97 -2.49 -26.74
CA HIS A 382 23.54 -2.56 -27.02
C HIS A 382 22.76 -1.53 -26.19
N TYR A 383 21.99 -0.66 -26.86
CA TYR A 383 21.11 0.32 -26.22
C TYR A 383 20.06 -0.34 -25.31
N ASN A 384 19.56 0.38 -24.28
CA ASN A 384 18.67 -0.15 -23.23
C ASN A 384 17.30 -0.70 -23.67
N ALA A 385 17.02 -0.68 -24.97
CA ALA A 385 15.77 -1.16 -25.55
C ALA A 385 15.85 -2.62 -26.03
N ASP A 386 16.94 -3.35 -25.76
CA ASP A 386 17.07 -4.77 -26.08
C ASP A 386 15.97 -5.59 -25.36
N PRO A 387 14.98 -6.15 -26.09
CA PRO A 387 13.88 -6.87 -25.49
C PRO A 387 14.32 -8.09 -24.67
N ALA A 388 15.42 -8.74 -25.05
CA ALA A 388 15.92 -9.92 -24.34
C ALA A 388 16.40 -9.55 -22.92
N ARG A 389 17.02 -8.38 -22.75
CA ARG A 389 17.46 -7.89 -21.43
C ARG A 389 16.29 -7.46 -20.57
N ILE A 390 15.33 -6.74 -21.15
CA ILE A 390 14.12 -6.33 -20.44
C ILE A 390 13.40 -7.57 -19.92
N GLU A 391 13.25 -8.58 -20.77
CA GLU A 391 12.66 -9.86 -20.39
C GLU A 391 13.47 -10.55 -19.29
N PHE A 392 14.79 -10.62 -19.43
CA PHE A 392 15.68 -11.21 -18.44
C PHE A 392 15.53 -10.57 -17.05
N LEU A 393 15.66 -9.23 -16.96
CA LEU A 393 15.51 -8.50 -15.70
C LEU A 393 14.11 -8.75 -15.10
N THR A 394 13.10 -8.82 -15.95
CA THR A 394 11.72 -9.05 -15.54
C THR A 394 11.52 -10.44 -14.94
N LEU A 395 12.12 -11.48 -15.54
CA LEU A 395 12.07 -12.86 -15.04
C LEU A 395 12.90 -13.04 -13.76
N GLU A 396 14.04 -12.36 -13.64
CA GLU A 396 14.85 -12.39 -12.42
C GLU A 396 14.11 -11.77 -11.23
N ILE A 397 13.31 -10.69 -11.43
CA ILE A 397 12.42 -10.17 -10.38
C ILE A 397 11.47 -11.26 -9.88
N CYS A 398 10.85 -12.04 -10.78
CA CYS A 398 9.99 -13.16 -10.38
C CYS A 398 10.75 -14.25 -9.63
N ARG A 399 11.97 -14.57 -10.06
CA ARG A 399 12.82 -15.58 -9.43
C ARG A 399 13.23 -15.16 -8.02
N PHE A 400 13.71 -13.93 -7.83
CA PHE A 400 14.03 -13.37 -6.52
C PHE A 400 12.81 -13.32 -5.61
N SER A 401 11.66 -12.89 -6.14
CA SER A 401 10.40 -12.82 -5.38
C SER A 401 9.96 -14.20 -4.91
N LYS A 402 9.98 -15.20 -5.80
CA LYS A 402 9.56 -16.57 -5.46
C LYS A 402 10.46 -17.16 -4.37
N TRP A 403 11.75 -16.89 -4.47
CA TRP A 403 12.72 -17.34 -3.49
C TRP A 403 12.53 -16.64 -2.14
N ALA A 404 12.35 -15.32 -2.12
CA ALA A 404 12.10 -14.55 -0.89
C ALA A 404 10.81 -14.97 -0.19
N LEU A 405 9.79 -15.43 -0.95
CA LEU A 405 8.47 -15.81 -0.44
C LEU A 405 8.33 -17.32 -0.14
N ARG A 406 9.38 -18.13 -0.28
CA ARG A 406 9.31 -19.60 -0.10
C ARG A 406 8.96 -20.07 1.33
N GLY A 407 9.06 -19.17 2.32
CA GLY A 407 8.74 -19.43 3.72
C GLY A 407 7.35 -18.94 4.12
N GLY A 408 6.77 -19.55 5.16
CA GLY A 408 5.46 -19.16 5.68
C GLY A 408 5.44 -17.80 6.41
N ASP A 409 6.61 -17.26 6.77
CA ASP A 409 6.79 -16.02 7.53
C ASP A 409 7.42 -14.94 6.67
N THR A 410 6.67 -14.47 5.67
CA THR A 410 7.19 -13.60 4.62
C THR A 410 6.26 -12.42 4.31
N ALA A 411 5.33 -12.10 5.22
CA ALA A 411 4.32 -11.05 5.00
C ALA A 411 4.94 -9.64 4.82
N ASN A 412 6.00 -9.32 5.56
CA ASN A 412 6.76 -8.08 5.39
C ASN A 412 7.40 -8.00 3.99
N LEU A 413 7.98 -9.11 3.51
CA LEU A 413 8.60 -9.18 2.18
C LEU A 413 7.55 -9.12 1.08
N ALA A 414 6.39 -9.77 1.27
CA ALA A 414 5.26 -9.69 0.36
C ALA A 414 4.82 -8.24 0.12
N LEU A 415 4.75 -7.41 1.17
CA LEU A 415 4.46 -5.97 1.02
C LEU A 415 5.49 -5.23 0.17
N LEU A 416 6.77 -5.56 0.32
CA LEU A 416 7.86 -4.96 -0.46
C LEU A 416 7.81 -5.39 -1.93
N LEU A 417 7.45 -6.64 -2.20
CA LEU A 417 7.51 -7.27 -3.53
C LEU A 417 6.30 -6.98 -4.43
N ILE A 418 5.18 -6.45 -3.89
CA ILE A 418 4.01 -6.06 -4.69
C ILE A 418 4.41 -5.15 -5.85
N TYR A 419 5.19 -4.10 -5.60
CA TYR A 419 5.54 -3.13 -6.63
C TYR A 419 6.49 -3.70 -7.70
N PRO A 420 7.64 -4.33 -7.37
CA PRO A 420 8.49 -4.98 -8.35
C PRO A 420 7.73 -5.93 -9.28
N LEU A 421 6.83 -6.75 -8.73
CA LEU A 421 6.03 -7.69 -9.51
C LEU A 421 4.96 -7.00 -10.37
N GLN A 422 4.43 -5.84 -9.95
CA GLN A 422 3.57 -5.01 -10.80
C GLN A 422 4.35 -4.41 -11.99
N ILE A 423 5.61 -4.04 -11.80
CA ILE A 423 6.50 -3.63 -12.90
C ILE A 423 6.73 -4.80 -13.85
N THR A 424 7.02 -5.99 -13.32
CA THR A 424 7.15 -7.22 -14.12
C THR A 424 5.90 -7.50 -14.95
N TRP A 425 4.71 -7.41 -14.34
CA TRP A 425 3.45 -7.57 -15.07
C TRP A 425 3.35 -6.61 -16.26
N TYR A 426 3.73 -5.34 -16.07
CA TYR A 426 3.63 -4.34 -17.12
C TYR A 426 4.47 -4.69 -18.36
N PHE A 427 5.69 -5.18 -18.17
CA PHE A 427 6.57 -5.56 -19.27
C PHE A 427 6.13 -6.87 -19.96
N LEU A 428 5.49 -7.79 -19.23
CA LEU A 428 5.04 -9.09 -19.77
C LEU A 428 3.55 -9.12 -20.19
N GLN A 429 2.79 -8.03 -20.00
CA GLN A 429 1.33 -8.06 -20.25
C GLN A 429 0.94 -8.40 -21.70
N ARG A 430 1.87 -8.24 -22.66
CA ARG A 430 1.67 -8.58 -24.08
C ARG A 430 2.10 -10.00 -24.45
N THR A 431 2.65 -10.76 -23.52
CA THR A 431 3.12 -12.15 -23.68
C THR A 431 2.46 -13.04 -22.63
N PRO A 432 1.16 -13.37 -22.78
CA PRO A 432 0.36 -14.07 -21.76
C PRO A 432 0.99 -15.39 -21.28
N GLU A 433 1.68 -16.10 -22.18
CA GLU A 433 2.41 -17.33 -21.89
C GLU A 433 3.54 -17.16 -20.86
N LYS A 434 4.09 -15.94 -20.74
CA LYS A 434 5.16 -15.61 -19.79
C LYS A 434 4.65 -15.02 -18.48
N LEU A 435 3.34 -14.79 -18.33
CA LEU A 435 2.76 -14.22 -17.10
C LEU A 435 2.64 -15.20 -15.94
N HIS A 436 2.87 -16.50 -16.16
CA HIS A 436 2.72 -17.53 -15.13
C HIS A 436 3.51 -17.24 -13.85
N PRO A 437 4.83 -16.94 -13.89
CA PRO A 437 5.60 -16.63 -12.69
C PRO A 437 5.11 -15.37 -11.96
N VAL A 438 4.55 -14.41 -12.71
CA VAL A 438 3.99 -13.18 -12.13
C VAL A 438 2.73 -13.51 -11.32
N ARG A 439 1.83 -14.33 -11.89
CA ARG A 439 0.60 -14.80 -11.23
C ARG A 439 0.91 -15.64 -10.00
N GLU A 440 1.87 -16.55 -10.08
CA GLU A 440 2.31 -17.34 -8.92
C GLU A 440 2.72 -16.45 -7.74
N ASN A 441 3.51 -15.40 -8.00
CA ASN A 441 3.95 -14.51 -6.92
C ASN A 441 2.82 -13.59 -6.42
N LEU A 442 2.11 -12.91 -7.33
CA LEU A 442 1.12 -11.90 -6.97
C LEU A 442 -0.18 -12.49 -6.43
N ASP A 443 -0.75 -13.48 -7.11
CA ASP A 443 -2.05 -14.04 -6.73
C ASP A 443 -1.87 -15.06 -5.61
N LEU A 444 -0.99 -16.05 -5.78
CA LEU A 444 -0.85 -17.14 -4.81
C LEU A 444 -0.02 -16.73 -3.58
N ALA A 445 1.21 -16.26 -3.78
CA ALA A 445 2.12 -16.01 -2.65
C ALA A 445 1.80 -14.71 -1.89
N ILE A 446 1.27 -13.68 -2.54
CA ILE A 446 0.97 -12.39 -1.90
C ILE A 446 -0.51 -12.27 -1.52
N ALA A 447 -1.41 -12.38 -2.50
CA ALA A 447 -2.83 -12.13 -2.24
C ALA A 447 -3.50 -13.28 -1.44
N ASP A 448 -3.33 -14.52 -1.87
CA ASP A 448 -4.01 -15.66 -1.25
C ASP A 448 -3.33 -16.13 0.04
N THR A 449 -1.99 -16.18 0.08
CA THR A 449 -1.24 -16.63 1.26
C THR A 449 -1.24 -15.59 2.37
N HIS A 450 -0.92 -14.33 2.05
CA HIS A 450 -0.78 -13.27 3.05
C HIS A 450 -2.00 -12.36 3.18
N GLY A 451 -2.96 -12.41 2.25
CA GLY A 451 -4.18 -11.59 2.30
C GLY A 451 -4.02 -10.18 1.74
N PHE A 452 -2.93 -9.86 1.02
CA PHE A 452 -2.71 -8.54 0.45
C PHE A 452 -3.35 -8.40 -0.93
N GLU A 453 -4.61 -7.97 -0.96
CA GLU A 453 -5.40 -7.80 -2.18
C GLU A 453 -4.85 -6.76 -3.17
N LEU A 454 -4.01 -5.83 -2.72
CA LEU A 454 -3.28 -4.93 -3.63
C LEU A 454 -2.42 -5.73 -4.63
N GLY A 455 -1.86 -6.86 -4.19
CA GLY A 455 -1.06 -7.76 -5.02
C GLY A 455 -1.86 -8.45 -6.12
N ARG A 456 -3.17 -8.70 -5.91
CA ARG A 456 -3.97 -9.47 -6.86
C ARG A 456 -3.96 -8.87 -8.27
N MET A 457 -3.65 -9.70 -9.25
CA MET A 457 -3.71 -9.38 -10.67
C MET A 457 -5.16 -9.16 -11.08
N ARG A 458 -5.39 -8.08 -11.83
CA ARG A 458 -6.72 -7.70 -12.32
C ARG A 458 -6.55 -7.27 -13.77
N GLU A 459 -7.53 -7.58 -14.62
CA GLU A 459 -7.58 -7.09 -15.98
C GLU A 459 -8.03 -5.63 -15.95
N TRP A 460 -7.09 -4.71 -16.18
CA TRP A 460 -7.38 -3.29 -16.28
C TRP A 460 -7.50 -2.91 -17.75
N ASN A 461 -8.69 -2.47 -18.19
CA ASN A 461 -8.86 -1.92 -19.53
C ASN A 461 -8.01 -0.64 -19.69
N GLU A 462 -7.49 -0.39 -20.90
CA GLU A 462 -6.58 0.73 -21.17
C GLU A 462 -7.19 2.11 -20.87
N LEU A 463 -8.52 2.24 -20.89
CA LEU A 463 -9.25 3.44 -20.47
C LEU A 463 -9.15 3.75 -18.97
N ASN A 464 -8.69 2.79 -18.15
CA ASN A 464 -8.48 2.92 -16.71
C ASN A 464 -7.01 3.13 -16.33
N LEU A 465 -6.11 3.41 -17.29
CA LEU A 465 -4.68 3.64 -17.03
C LEU A 465 -4.39 4.87 -16.15
N GLU A 466 -5.37 5.77 -15.99
CA GLU A 466 -5.31 6.87 -15.02
C GLU A 466 -5.57 6.42 -13.55
N GLN A 467 -5.84 5.13 -13.30
CA GLN A 467 -6.26 4.59 -11.98
C GLN A 467 -5.16 3.83 -11.22
N GLY A 468 -3.98 4.42 -11.01
CA GLY A 468 -3.23 4.04 -9.80
C GLY A 468 -2.16 2.94 -9.91
N ARG A 469 -1.90 2.30 -11.06
CA ARG A 469 -0.84 1.25 -11.14
C ARG A 469 0.45 1.61 -11.88
N TYR A 470 0.39 2.35 -13.00
CA TYR A 470 1.57 2.56 -13.87
C TYR A 470 2.02 4.01 -13.97
N GLY A 471 1.78 4.83 -12.93
CA GLY A 471 2.19 6.22 -12.90
C GLY A 471 3.68 6.41 -13.21
N PHE A 472 4.52 5.40 -12.97
CA PHE A 472 5.95 5.43 -13.23
C PHE A 472 6.36 5.27 -14.70
N MET A 473 5.56 4.59 -15.54
CA MET A 473 5.98 4.19 -16.89
C MET A 473 5.02 4.71 -17.96
N TYR A 474 5.56 5.18 -19.07
CA TYR A 474 4.76 5.47 -20.25
C TYR A 474 4.60 4.23 -21.12
N LYS A 475 3.42 4.07 -21.71
CA LYS A 475 3.18 3.09 -22.78
C LYS A 475 4.01 3.36 -24.02
#